data_AF-A0A841AKY3-F1
#
_entry.id   AF-A0A841AKY3-F1
#
_cell.length_a   1.000
_cell.length_b   1.000
_cell.length_c   1.000
_cell.angle_alpha   90.00
_cell.angle_beta   90.00
_cell.angle_gamma   90.00
#
_symmetry.space_group_name_H-M   'P 1'
#
loop_
_entity.id
_entity.type
_entity.pdbx_description
1 polymer ?
#
loop_
_entity_poly.entity_id
_entity_poly.type
_entity_poly.pdbx_seq_one_letter_code
_entity_poly.pdbx_strand_id
1 'polypeptide(L)'
;MAVVATISEVDALSTVALALAILAFAAQIVVSLSQAQGQAHQQTEIGRVNAETRGLLAQITAQSDSLLANQREQFTKVLDAALGSDLIRNAVTEVATADGDDAENPMTPGENDSAPSIDVDALSENLQKTLKTAFENVSASRTAQRSAGSPPRIPDSDRFSDLLDSVKSLPDADHDGKRAFEVFKSLSPLELSTLSSRAYSDLDKARRGRQPEGVLRNVTNLTPATQRLVDLGLIEFTERTRPAETWTRRITPLGWKVVRFLLGRGDMSAFTG
;
A
#
# COMPACT_ATOMS: atom_id res chain seq x y z
N MET A 1 -7.65 77.71 -49.52
CA MET A 1 -7.81 76.27 -49.84
C MET A 1 -6.89 75.41 -48.96
N ALA A 2 -7.06 75.45 -47.63
CA ALA A 2 -6.21 74.68 -46.71
C ALA A 2 -7.02 73.91 -45.64
N VAL A 3 -8.35 74.04 -45.62
CA VAL A 3 -9.23 73.44 -44.60
C VAL A 3 -9.89 72.13 -45.08
N VAL A 4 -9.78 71.79 -46.37
CA VAL A 4 -10.38 70.57 -46.94
C VAL A 4 -9.39 69.40 -46.98
N ALA A 5 -8.07 69.66 -46.86
CA ALA A 5 -7.04 68.60 -46.87
C ALA A 5 -6.83 67.96 -45.49
N THR A 6 -7.15 68.64 -44.39
CA THR A 6 -6.97 68.14 -43.02
C THR A 6 -8.06 67.21 -42.52
N ILE A 7 -9.21 67.11 -43.21
CA ILE A 7 -10.34 66.28 -42.78
C ILE A 7 -10.10 64.80 -43.12
N SER A 8 -9.40 64.51 -44.23
CA SER A 8 -9.13 63.13 -44.66
C SER A 8 -8.03 62.45 -43.84
N GLU A 9 -7.09 63.19 -43.25
CA GLU A 9 -6.03 62.62 -42.42
C GLU A 9 -6.50 62.27 -41.00
N VAL A 10 -7.53 62.97 -40.50
CA VAL A 10 -8.13 62.68 -39.18
C VAL A 10 -8.84 61.33 -39.18
N ASP A 11 -9.52 60.96 -40.27
CA ASP A 11 -10.17 59.66 -40.40
C ASP A 11 -9.16 58.50 -40.51
N ALA A 12 -8.01 58.72 -41.17
CA ALA A 12 -6.96 57.72 -41.25
C ALA A 12 -6.32 57.46 -39.88
N LEU A 13 -6.02 58.51 -39.09
CA LEU A 13 -5.48 58.36 -37.73
C LEU A 13 -6.47 57.71 -36.78
N SER A 14 -7.76 58.04 -36.88
CA SER A 14 -8.82 57.43 -36.07
C SER A 14 -8.97 55.93 -36.36
N THR A 15 -8.90 55.54 -37.64
CA THR A 15 -8.98 54.13 -38.05
C THR A 15 -7.77 53.33 -37.55
N VAL A 16 -6.57 53.90 -37.62
CA VAL A 16 -5.35 53.26 -37.10
C VAL A 16 -5.40 53.12 -35.58
N ALA A 17 -5.88 54.14 -34.86
CA ALA A 17 -6.06 54.08 -33.41
C ALA A 17 -7.08 52.99 -33.01
N LEU A 18 -8.20 52.88 -33.74
CA LEU A 18 -9.20 51.84 -33.51
C LEU A 18 -8.62 50.43 -33.73
N ALA A 19 -7.85 50.23 -34.82
CA ALA A 19 -7.21 48.96 -35.11
C ALA A 19 -6.20 48.55 -34.02
N LEU A 20 -5.39 49.51 -33.53
CA LEU A 20 -4.45 49.28 -32.44
C LEU A 20 -5.16 48.97 -31.11
N ALA A 21 -6.30 49.62 -30.83
CA ALA A 21 -7.09 49.34 -29.64
C ALA A 21 -7.65 47.90 -29.65
N ILE A 22 -8.13 47.43 -30.80
CA ILE A 22 -8.62 46.05 -30.96
C ILE A 22 -7.48 45.04 -30.78
N LEU A 23 -6.30 45.31 -31.35
CA LEU A 23 -5.13 44.44 -31.18
C LEU A 23 -4.64 44.40 -29.73
N ALA A 24 -4.62 45.54 -29.04
CA ALA A 24 -4.24 45.61 -27.62
C ALA A 24 -5.24 44.84 -26.74
N PHE A 25 -6.54 44.95 -27.03
CA PHE A 25 -7.57 44.21 -26.32
C PHE A 25 -7.45 42.70 -26.54
N ALA A 26 -7.19 42.26 -27.78
CA ALA A 26 -6.93 40.85 -28.09
C ALA A 26 -5.69 40.31 -27.35
N ALA A 27 -4.60 41.08 -27.31
CA ALA A 27 -3.40 40.71 -26.56
C ALA A 27 -3.68 40.57 -25.05
N GLN A 28 -4.47 41.48 -24.46
CA GLN A 28 -4.89 41.38 -23.05
C GLN A 28 -5.71 40.13 -22.77
N ILE A 29 -6.62 39.74 -23.67
CA ILE A 29 -7.39 38.49 -23.52
C ILE A 29 -6.47 37.28 -23.47
N VAL A 30 -5.51 37.17 -24.40
CA VAL A 30 -4.57 36.04 -24.45
C VAL A 30 -3.72 35.97 -23.17
N VAL A 31 -3.24 37.11 -22.68
CA VAL A 31 -2.50 37.18 -21.40
C VAL A 31 -3.39 36.75 -20.23
N SER A 32 -4.65 37.19 -20.17
CA SER A 32 -5.57 36.78 -19.12
C SER A 32 -5.86 35.28 -19.13
N LEU A 33 -5.96 34.67 -20.32
CA LEU A 33 -6.25 33.25 -20.49
C LEU A 33 -5.08 32.37 -20.04
N SER A 34 -3.84 32.79 -20.35
CA SER A 34 -2.63 32.09 -19.89
C SER A 34 -2.47 32.15 -18.37
N GLN A 35 -2.83 33.27 -17.73
CA GLN A 35 -2.85 33.40 -16.28
C GLN A 35 -3.95 32.55 -15.61
N ALA A 36 -5.14 32.47 -16.22
CA ALA A 36 -6.24 31.66 -15.72
C ALA A 36 -5.93 30.14 -15.76
N GLN A 37 -5.26 29.67 -16.81
CA GLN A 37 -4.87 28.26 -16.94
C GLN A 37 -3.79 27.86 -15.91
N GLY A 38 -2.84 28.75 -15.61
CA GLY A 38 -1.83 28.50 -14.57
C GLY A 38 -2.44 28.32 -13.17
N GLN A 39 -3.43 29.14 -12.82
CA GLN A 39 -4.10 29.07 -11.51
C GLN A 39 -5.00 27.83 -11.36
N ALA A 40 -5.69 27.43 -12.42
CA ALA A 40 -6.53 26.23 -12.41
C ALA A 40 -5.71 24.94 -12.21
N HIS A 41 -4.53 24.86 -12.82
CA HIS A 41 -3.61 23.74 -12.60
C HIS A 41 -3.06 23.71 -11.17
N GLN A 42 -2.72 24.87 -10.61
CA GLN A 42 -2.19 24.96 -9.25
C GLN A 42 -3.22 24.55 -8.18
N GLN A 43 -4.50 24.94 -8.32
CA GLN A 43 -5.55 24.50 -7.40
C GLN A 43 -5.80 22.99 -7.48
N THR A 44 -5.74 22.41 -8.68
CA THR A 44 -5.93 20.97 -8.88
C THR A 44 -4.78 20.17 -8.26
N GLU A 45 -3.54 20.65 -8.38
CA GLU A 45 -2.38 20.02 -7.73
C GLU A 45 -2.43 20.11 -6.20
N ILE A 46 -2.81 21.27 -5.64
CA ILE A 46 -2.99 21.43 -4.18
C ILE A 46 -4.09 20.50 -3.66
N GLY A 47 -5.21 20.38 -4.39
CA GLY A 47 -6.28 19.44 -4.06
C GLY A 47 -5.79 17.99 -4.04
N ARG A 48 -4.96 17.60 -5.02
CA ARG A 48 -4.37 16.26 -5.10
C ARG A 48 -3.40 15.97 -3.95
N VAL A 49 -2.50 16.92 -3.65
CA VAL A 49 -1.54 16.79 -2.55
C VAL A 49 -2.26 16.68 -1.19
N ASN A 50 -3.33 17.44 -0.99
CA ASN A 50 -4.14 17.34 0.22
C ASN A 50 -4.86 15.99 0.33
N ALA A 51 -5.38 15.45 -0.77
CA ALA A 51 -5.99 14.12 -0.78
C ALA A 51 -4.95 13.02 -0.50
N GLU A 52 -3.76 13.11 -1.09
CA GLU A 52 -2.65 12.18 -0.85
C GLU A 52 -2.17 12.23 0.60
N THR A 53 -2.07 13.43 1.18
CA THR A 53 -1.70 13.63 2.59
C THR A 53 -2.74 13.06 3.55
N ARG A 54 -4.04 13.27 3.27
CA ARG A 54 -5.13 12.67 4.06
C ARG A 54 -5.13 11.14 3.97
N GLY A 55 -4.85 10.58 2.79
CA GLY A 55 -4.70 9.14 2.59
C GLY A 55 -3.51 8.57 3.37
N LEU A 56 -2.37 9.25 3.36
CA LEU A 56 -1.19 8.88 4.14
C LEU A 56 -1.45 8.94 5.64
N LEU A 57 -2.11 9.99 6.13
CA LEU A 57 -2.48 10.11 7.53
C LEU A 57 -3.44 8.99 7.95
N ALA A 58 -4.46 8.68 7.14
CA ALA A 58 -5.37 7.57 7.41
C ALA A 58 -4.65 6.22 7.40
N GLN A 59 -3.68 6.02 6.51
CA GLN A 59 -2.86 4.81 6.46
C GLN A 59 -1.94 4.69 7.68
N ILE A 60 -1.35 5.80 8.15
CA ILE A 60 -0.55 5.84 9.38
C ILE A 60 -1.43 5.49 10.58
N THR A 61 -2.62 6.09 10.70
CA THR A 61 -3.56 5.78 11.79
C THR A 61 -3.95 4.31 11.76
N ALA A 62 -4.31 3.76 10.59
CA ALA A 62 -4.63 2.34 10.46
C ALA A 62 -3.44 1.42 10.78
N GLN A 63 -2.22 1.81 10.43
CA GLN A 63 -1.00 1.08 10.82
C GLN A 63 -0.75 1.15 12.32
N SER A 64 -0.94 2.32 12.95
CA SER A 64 -0.83 2.49 14.39
C SER A 64 -1.89 1.68 15.14
N ASP A 65 -3.13 1.66 14.67
CA ASP A 65 -4.21 0.86 15.24
C ASP A 65 -3.93 -0.64 15.11
N SER A 66 -3.43 -1.08 13.95
CA SER A 66 -3.02 -2.47 13.74
C SER A 66 -1.80 -2.86 14.59
N LEU A 67 -0.84 -1.94 14.78
CA LEU A 67 0.31 -2.15 15.65
C LEU A 67 -0.15 -2.27 17.11
N LEU A 68 -1.03 -1.39 17.57
CA LEU A 68 -1.58 -1.41 18.93
C LEU A 68 -2.45 -2.64 19.17
N ALA A 69 -3.26 -3.06 18.21
CA ALA A 69 -4.03 -4.29 18.30
C ALA A 69 -3.12 -5.53 18.39
N ASN A 70 -2.08 -5.60 17.57
CA ASN A 70 -1.07 -6.66 17.64
C ASN A 70 -0.29 -6.64 18.97
N GLN A 71 0.07 -5.46 19.47
CA GLN A 71 0.74 -5.32 20.77
C GLN A 71 -0.18 -5.77 21.91
N ARG A 72 -1.47 -5.40 21.88
CA ARG A 72 -2.46 -5.86 22.86
C ARG A 72 -2.65 -7.36 22.79
N GLU A 73 -2.82 -7.93 21.61
CA GLU A 73 -2.98 -9.38 21.45
C GLU A 73 -1.73 -10.15 21.93
N GLN A 74 -0.53 -9.61 21.67
CA GLN A 74 0.72 -10.18 22.19
C GLN A 74 0.82 -10.04 23.70
N PHE A 75 0.43 -8.90 24.27
CA PHE A 75 0.41 -8.71 25.72
C PHE A 75 -0.59 -9.66 26.38
N THR A 76 -1.80 -9.80 25.81
CA THR A 76 -2.81 -10.76 26.26
C THR A 76 -2.31 -12.19 26.13
N LYS A 77 -1.63 -12.59 25.05
CA LYS A 77 -1.05 -13.94 24.93
C LYS A 77 0.08 -14.19 25.93
N VAL A 78 0.91 -13.19 26.22
CA VAL A 78 1.95 -13.28 27.25
C VAL A 78 1.30 -13.35 28.64
N LEU A 79 0.27 -12.56 28.89
CA LEU A 79 -0.46 -12.55 30.15
C LEU A 79 -1.23 -13.85 30.35
N ASP A 80 -1.89 -14.37 29.32
CA ASP A 80 -2.60 -15.65 29.33
C ASP A 80 -1.63 -16.83 29.40
N ALA A 81 -0.43 -16.75 28.82
CA ALA A 81 0.59 -17.77 29.04
C ALA A 81 1.17 -17.71 30.46
N ALA A 82 1.19 -16.53 31.09
CA ALA A 82 1.63 -16.35 32.47
C ALA A 82 0.55 -16.70 33.51
N LEU A 83 -0.73 -16.44 33.22
CA LEU A 83 -1.88 -16.63 34.11
C LEU A 83 -2.65 -17.92 33.81
N GLY A 84 -2.64 -18.36 32.56
CA GLY A 84 -3.39 -19.49 32.04
C GLY A 84 -2.75 -20.82 32.37
N SER A 85 -3.40 -21.50 33.29
CA SER A 85 -3.77 -22.91 33.22
C SER A 85 -2.86 -24.00 33.78
N ASP A 86 -1.53 -23.91 33.78
CA ASP A 86 -0.72 -24.99 34.39
C ASP A 86 0.24 -24.51 35.48
N LEU A 87 0.72 -23.27 35.45
CA LEU A 87 1.75 -22.81 36.41
C LEU A 87 1.23 -22.51 37.81
N ILE A 88 0.09 -21.84 37.95
CA ILE A 88 -0.51 -21.56 39.27
C ILE A 88 -1.04 -22.87 39.88
N ARG A 89 -1.61 -23.76 39.07
CA ARG A 89 -2.05 -25.08 39.54
C ARG A 89 -0.87 -25.96 39.93
N ASN A 90 0.16 -26.06 39.09
CA ASN A 90 1.33 -26.89 39.35
C ASN A 90 2.15 -26.38 40.53
N ALA A 91 2.36 -25.06 40.66
CA ALA A 91 3.05 -24.50 41.82
C ALA A 91 2.26 -24.69 43.13
N VAL A 92 0.92 -24.62 43.09
CA VAL A 92 0.08 -24.92 44.26
C VAL A 92 0.09 -26.42 44.59
N THR A 93 0.07 -27.31 43.59
CA THR A 93 0.19 -28.76 43.85
C THR A 93 1.59 -29.19 44.27
N GLU A 94 2.65 -28.60 43.74
CA GLU A 94 4.04 -28.94 44.06
C GLU A 94 4.40 -28.51 45.49
N VAL A 95 3.95 -27.32 45.93
CA VAL A 95 4.04 -26.88 47.33
C VAL A 95 3.18 -27.74 48.25
N ALA A 96 1.98 -28.16 47.81
CA ALA A 96 1.13 -29.07 48.59
C ALA A 96 1.70 -30.49 48.72
N THR A 97 2.58 -30.93 47.81
CA THR A 97 3.26 -32.23 47.87
C THR A 97 4.65 -32.17 48.53
N ALA A 98 5.35 -31.04 48.48
CA ALA A 98 6.68 -30.87 49.07
C ALA A 98 6.64 -30.86 50.61
N ASP A 99 5.50 -30.52 51.22
CA ASP A 99 5.28 -30.56 52.68
C ASP A 99 4.85 -31.96 53.19
N GLY A 100 4.83 -32.98 52.32
CA GLY A 100 4.32 -34.32 52.63
C GLY A 100 5.38 -35.42 52.81
N ASP A 101 6.67 -35.13 52.59
CA ASP A 101 7.70 -36.19 52.47
C ASP A 101 8.77 -36.21 53.59
N ASP A 102 8.62 -35.38 54.63
CA ASP A 102 9.42 -35.45 55.87
C ASP A 102 8.58 -35.98 57.05
N ALA A 103 8.10 -37.22 56.95
CA ALA A 103 7.41 -37.89 58.07
C ALA A 103 7.71 -39.39 58.17
N GLU A 104 8.98 -39.77 58.28
CA GLU A 104 9.37 -40.93 59.09
C GLU A 104 9.59 -40.49 60.55
N ASN A 105 8.50 -40.20 61.28
CA ASN A 105 8.51 -40.28 62.74
C ASN A 105 7.10 -40.56 63.28
N PRO A 106 6.88 -41.64 64.06
CA PRO A 106 5.56 -42.04 64.49
C PRO A 106 5.09 -41.25 65.73
N MET A 107 3.81 -40.84 65.68
CA MET A 107 2.94 -40.47 66.80
C MET A 107 3.29 -39.24 67.64
N THR A 108 2.55 -38.15 67.40
CA THR A 108 1.95 -37.34 68.48
C THR A 108 0.62 -36.73 67.97
N PRO A 109 -0.53 -36.99 68.60
CA PRO A 109 -1.78 -36.32 68.29
C PRO A 109 -1.86 -35.04 69.15
N GLY A 110 -1.54 -33.91 68.56
CA GLY A 110 -1.69 -32.61 69.21
C GLY A 110 -1.46 -31.47 68.24
N GLU A 111 -2.51 -30.67 68.02
CA GLU A 111 -2.46 -29.25 67.68
C GLU A 111 -1.37 -28.78 66.70
N ASN A 112 -1.77 -28.52 65.45
CA ASN A 112 -1.59 -27.20 64.86
C ASN A 112 -2.33 -27.09 63.52
N ASP A 113 -3.35 -26.24 63.52
CA ASP A 113 -4.07 -25.73 62.36
C ASP A 113 -3.23 -24.60 61.72
N SER A 114 -2.05 -24.96 61.20
CA SER A 114 -1.18 -24.04 60.49
C SER A 114 -1.45 -24.19 59.00
N ALA A 115 -2.14 -23.20 58.43
CA ALA A 115 -2.31 -23.07 56.99
C ALA A 115 -0.93 -23.14 56.30
N PRO A 116 -0.80 -23.84 55.15
CA PRO A 116 0.47 -23.99 54.46
C PRO A 116 1.02 -22.60 54.11
N SER A 117 2.18 -22.26 54.68
CA SER A 117 2.87 -21.02 54.35
C SER A 117 3.52 -21.17 52.99
N ILE A 118 2.89 -20.59 51.97
CA ILE A 118 3.42 -20.53 50.61
C ILE A 118 4.76 -19.77 50.67
N ASP A 119 5.85 -20.46 50.34
CA ASP A 119 7.17 -19.85 50.23
C ASP A 119 7.20 -18.94 48.99
N VAL A 120 7.05 -17.63 49.26
CA VAL A 120 6.92 -16.58 48.25
C VAL A 120 8.20 -16.43 47.43
N ASP A 121 9.36 -16.75 48.02
CA ASP A 121 10.66 -16.57 47.36
C ASP A 121 10.90 -17.68 46.33
N ALA A 122 10.56 -18.93 46.67
CA ALA A 122 10.61 -20.06 45.74
C ALA A 122 9.64 -19.89 44.56
N LEU A 123 8.45 -19.32 44.82
CA LEU A 123 7.49 -18.99 43.76
C LEU A 123 8.04 -17.90 42.83
N SER A 124 8.70 -16.87 43.39
CA SER A 124 9.28 -15.77 42.62
C SER A 124 10.39 -16.23 41.68
N GLU A 125 11.27 -17.13 42.15
CA GLU A 125 12.40 -17.64 41.36
C GLU A 125 11.92 -18.49 40.17
N ASN A 126 10.92 -19.35 40.41
CA ASN A 126 10.31 -20.16 39.36
C ASN A 126 9.56 -19.31 38.32
N LEU A 127 8.92 -18.23 38.75
CA LEU A 127 8.22 -17.30 37.86
C LEU A 127 9.20 -16.51 36.98
N GLN A 128 10.33 -16.06 37.54
CA GLN A 128 11.40 -15.40 36.77
C GLN A 128 12.03 -16.34 35.75
N LYS A 129 12.36 -17.57 36.15
CA LYS A 129 12.98 -18.57 35.26
C LYS A 129 12.06 -18.89 34.08
N THR A 130 10.76 -19.02 34.35
CA THR A 130 9.76 -19.35 33.33
C THR A 130 9.47 -18.19 32.39
N LEU A 131 9.38 -16.95 32.90
CA LEU A 131 9.27 -15.75 32.08
C LEU A 131 10.48 -15.61 31.14
N LYS A 132 11.69 -15.90 31.64
CA LYS A 132 12.90 -15.89 30.83
C LYS A 132 12.83 -16.92 29.71
N THR A 133 12.41 -18.15 29.98
CA THR A 133 12.27 -19.20 28.95
C THR A 133 11.19 -18.86 27.91
N ALA A 134 10.05 -18.32 28.34
CA ALA A 134 9.00 -17.86 27.43
C ALA A 134 9.50 -16.72 26.53
N PHE A 135 10.25 -15.77 27.09
CA PHE A 135 10.84 -14.65 26.34
C PHE A 135 11.91 -15.13 25.35
N GLU A 136 12.74 -16.09 25.73
CA GLU A 136 13.75 -16.70 24.85
C GLU A 136 13.12 -17.47 23.68
N ASN A 137 12.03 -18.22 23.91
CA ASN A 137 11.31 -18.95 22.85
C ASN A 137 10.60 -18.00 21.86
N VAL A 138 10.03 -16.90 22.34
CA VAL A 138 9.43 -15.85 21.48
C VAL A 138 10.52 -15.11 20.69
N SER A 139 11.68 -14.87 21.30
CA SER A 139 12.83 -14.22 20.66
C SER A 139 13.49 -15.11 19.61
N ALA A 140 13.64 -16.40 19.86
CA ALA A 140 14.16 -17.39 18.92
C ALA A 140 13.25 -17.54 17.69
N SER A 141 11.93 -17.45 17.88
CA SER A 141 10.95 -17.43 16.79
C SER A 141 11.11 -16.21 15.86
N ARG A 142 11.53 -15.05 16.38
CA ARG A 142 11.87 -13.87 15.54
C ARG A 142 13.13 -14.08 14.70
N THR A 143 14.11 -14.82 15.21
CA THR A 143 15.38 -15.04 14.51
C THR A 143 15.21 -16.03 13.36
N ALA A 144 14.40 -17.08 13.54
CA ALA A 144 14.05 -18.04 12.48
C ALA A 144 13.24 -17.41 11.33
N GLN A 145 12.44 -16.38 11.63
CA GLN A 145 11.68 -15.65 10.62
C GLN A 145 12.54 -14.63 9.84
N ARG A 146 13.71 -14.26 10.36
CA ARG A 146 14.71 -13.40 9.68
C ARG A 146 15.71 -14.19 8.84
N SER A 147 15.99 -15.45 9.15
CA SER A 147 16.98 -16.28 8.44
C SER A 147 16.45 -16.98 7.17
N ALA A 148 15.15 -16.90 6.88
CA ALA A 148 14.59 -17.25 5.57
C ALA A 148 14.61 -16.08 4.57
N GLY A 149 15.30 -14.98 4.90
CA GLY A 149 15.57 -13.90 3.97
C GLY A 149 16.68 -14.30 3.01
N SER A 150 16.33 -14.95 1.90
CA SER A 150 17.19 -14.86 0.71
C SER A 150 17.55 -13.38 0.51
N PRO A 151 18.82 -13.03 0.26
CA PRO A 151 19.18 -11.65 -0.03
C PRO A 151 18.23 -11.14 -1.11
N PRO A 152 17.69 -9.92 -1.00
CA PRO A 152 16.84 -9.36 -2.03
C PRO A 152 17.63 -9.50 -3.34
N ARG A 153 17.15 -10.36 -4.24
CA ARG A 153 17.62 -10.35 -5.63
C ARG A 153 17.38 -8.92 -6.05
N ILE A 154 18.45 -8.14 -6.18
CA ILE A 154 18.43 -6.79 -6.75
C ILE A 154 17.82 -7.02 -8.12
N PRO A 155 16.53 -6.72 -8.30
CA PRO A 155 15.86 -7.04 -9.54
C PRO A 155 16.33 -5.96 -10.52
N ASP A 156 16.62 -6.34 -11.78
CA ASP A 156 17.14 -5.45 -12.84
C ASP A 156 16.56 -4.03 -12.71
N SER A 157 17.31 -3.12 -12.07
CA SER A 157 16.82 -1.78 -11.70
C SER A 157 16.34 -1.02 -12.93
N ASP A 158 17.00 -1.29 -14.04
CA ASP A 158 16.81 -0.65 -15.33
C ASP A 158 15.42 -0.99 -15.91
N ARG A 159 14.94 -2.22 -15.72
CA ARG A 159 13.59 -2.61 -16.18
C ARG A 159 12.49 -1.90 -15.41
N PHE A 160 12.74 -1.50 -14.15
CA PHE A 160 11.73 -0.83 -13.33
C PHE A 160 11.69 0.67 -13.56
N SER A 161 12.83 1.32 -13.81
CA SER A 161 12.85 2.72 -14.24
C SER A 161 12.08 2.91 -15.55
N ASP A 162 12.30 2.01 -16.52
CA ASP A 162 11.62 2.05 -17.81
C ASP A 162 10.10 1.90 -17.67
N LEU A 163 9.65 1.05 -16.74
CA LEU A 163 8.24 0.89 -16.44
C LEU A 163 7.65 2.15 -15.80
N LEU A 164 8.33 2.76 -14.83
CA LEU A 164 7.87 3.98 -14.17
C LEU A 164 7.78 5.17 -15.12
N ASP A 165 8.69 5.26 -16.10
CA ASP A 165 8.69 6.34 -17.08
C ASP A 165 7.70 6.09 -18.22
N SER A 166 7.57 4.85 -18.69
CA SER A 166 6.59 4.50 -19.72
C SER A 166 5.14 4.71 -19.26
N VAL A 167 4.83 4.52 -17.97
CA VAL A 167 3.47 4.72 -17.44
C VAL A 167 3.01 6.18 -17.49
N LYS A 168 3.93 7.15 -17.57
CA LYS A 168 3.59 8.58 -17.58
C LYS A 168 3.09 9.06 -18.94
N SER A 169 3.42 8.36 -20.03
CA SER A 169 3.03 8.72 -21.39
C SER A 169 1.95 7.76 -21.93
N LEU A 170 1.11 8.26 -22.84
CA LEU A 170 0.23 7.41 -23.62
C LEU A 170 1.04 6.38 -24.42
N PRO A 171 0.50 5.17 -24.66
CA PRO A 171 1.13 4.23 -25.56
C PRO A 171 1.19 4.82 -26.97
N ASP A 172 2.14 4.36 -27.79
CA ASP A 172 2.24 4.80 -29.17
C ASP A 172 1.03 4.31 -29.98
N ALA A 173 0.66 5.01 -31.05
CA ALA A 173 -0.46 4.62 -31.93
C ALA A 173 -0.13 3.42 -32.86
N ASP A 174 0.81 2.58 -32.44
CA ASP A 174 1.20 1.36 -33.13
C ASP A 174 0.07 0.30 -33.08
N HIS A 175 0.27 -0.82 -33.77
CA HIS A 175 -0.71 -1.92 -33.80
C HIS A 175 -1.10 -2.37 -32.39
N ASP A 176 -0.14 -2.41 -31.47
CA ASP A 176 -0.38 -2.83 -30.10
C ASP A 176 -1.11 -1.78 -29.26
N GLY A 177 -0.84 -0.49 -29.47
CA GLY A 177 -1.54 0.60 -28.83
C GLY A 177 -3.01 0.67 -29.26
N LYS A 178 -3.28 0.47 -30.55
CA LYS A 178 -4.66 0.34 -31.06
C LYS A 178 -5.37 -0.88 -30.47
N ARG A 179 -4.69 -2.03 -30.42
CA ARG A 179 -5.23 -3.23 -29.76
C ARG A 179 -5.52 -2.99 -28.28
N ALA A 180 -4.60 -2.34 -27.56
CA ALA A 180 -4.78 -1.99 -26.16
C ALA A 180 -5.96 -1.02 -25.97
N PHE A 181 -6.14 -0.06 -26.88
CA PHE A 181 -7.26 0.88 -26.84
C PHE A 181 -8.62 0.20 -27.07
N GLU A 182 -8.70 -0.76 -28.00
CA GLU A 182 -9.92 -1.54 -28.21
C GLU A 182 -10.23 -2.43 -27.01
N VAL A 183 -9.22 -3.05 -26.39
CA VAL A 183 -9.42 -3.77 -25.13
C VAL A 183 -9.89 -2.81 -24.04
N PHE A 184 -9.26 -1.64 -23.90
CA PHE A 184 -9.63 -0.61 -22.93
C PHE A 184 -11.12 -0.22 -23.04
N LYS A 185 -11.62 -0.01 -24.27
CA LYS A 185 -13.04 0.30 -24.53
C LYS A 185 -13.99 -0.84 -24.16
N SER A 186 -13.52 -2.08 -24.22
CA SER A 186 -14.32 -3.26 -23.89
C SER A 186 -14.42 -3.54 -22.38
N LEU A 187 -13.58 -2.89 -21.56
CA LEU A 187 -13.54 -3.14 -20.12
C LEU A 187 -14.69 -2.43 -19.39
N SER A 188 -15.30 -3.14 -18.44
CA SER A 188 -16.27 -2.54 -17.54
C SER A 188 -15.60 -1.57 -16.54
N PRO A 189 -16.33 -0.61 -15.95
CA PRO A 189 -15.78 0.28 -14.92
C PRO A 189 -15.16 -0.47 -13.73
N LEU A 190 -15.74 -1.63 -13.37
CA LEU A 190 -15.23 -2.47 -12.29
C LEU A 190 -13.90 -3.15 -12.66
N GLU A 191 -13.76 -3.60 -13.91
CA GLU A 191 -12.51 -4.17 -14.42
C GLU A 191 -11.42 -3.10 -14.52
N LEU A 192 -11.74 -1.90 -15.01
CA LEU A 192 -10.82 -0.76 -15.04
C LEU A 192 -10.37 -0.35 -13.63
N SER A 193 -11.28 -0.34 -12.66
CA SER A 193 -10.95 -0.08 -11.25
C SER A 193 -10.05 -1.17 -10.67
N THR A 194 -10.34 -2.44 -10.95
CA THR A 194 -9.53 -3.58 -10.50
C THR A 194 -8.12 -3.52 -11.10
N LEU A 195 -8.01 -3.24 -12.40
CA LEU A 195 -6.75 -3.14 -13.12
C LEU A 195 -5.92 -1.94 -12.65
N SER A 196 -6.54 -0.76 -12.48
CA SER A 196 -5.85 0.45 -12.00
C SER A 196 -5.39 0.32 -10.56
N SER A 197 -6.24 -0.16 -9.64
CA SER A 197 -5.85 -0.44 -8.25
C SER A 197 -4.65 -1.37 -8.19
N ARG A 198 -4.65 -2.40 -9.06
CA ARG A 198 -3.53 -3.33 -9.16
C ARG A 198 -2.27 -2.66 -9.71
N ALA A 199 -2.38 -1.87 -10.77
CA ALA A 199 -1.25 -1.13 -11.33
C ALA A 199 -0.64 -0.17 -10.32
N TYR A 200 -1.45 0.56 -9.54
CA TYR A 200 -0.96 1.42 -8.47
C TYR A 200 -0.19 0.65 -7.40
N SER A 201 -0.68 -0.52 -6.99
CA SER A 201 0.03 -1.38 -6.03
C SER A 201 1.38 -1.85 -6.59
N ASP A 202 1.42 -2.24 -7.86
CA ASP A 202 2.63 -2.73 -8.51
C ASP A 202 3.64 -1.58 -8.73
N LEU A 203 3.18 -0.36 -9.05
CA LEU A 203 4.00 0.85 -9.13
C LEU A 203 4.56 1.29 -7.77
N ASP A 204 3.75 1.26 -6.71
CA ASP A 204 4.19 1.59 -5.36
C ASP A 204 5.27 0.62 -4.88
N LYS A 205 5.11 -0.68 -5.14
CA LYS A 205 6.17 -1.67 -4.88
C LYS A 205 7.43 -1.38 -5.68
N ALA A 206 7.31 -1.08 -6.97
CA ALA A 206 8.45 -0.76 -7.82
C ALA A 206 9.21 0.47 -7.31
N ARG A 207 8.50 1.54 -6.90
CA ARG A 207 9.11 2.74 -6.27
C ARG A 207 9.88 2.43 -4.99
N ARG A 208 9.46 1.40 -4.25
CA ARG A 208 10.13 0.92 -3.03
C ARG A 208 11.22 -0.12 -3.29
N GLY A 209 11.59 -0.35 -4.56
CA GLY A 209 12.56 -1.39 -4.94
C GLY A 209 12.08 -2.82 -4.66
N ARG A 210 10.77 -3.03 -4.55
CA ARG A 210 10.16 -4.36 -4.37
C ARG A 210 9.65 -4.89 -5.70
N GLN A 211 9.65 -6.21 -5.85
CA GLN A 211 9.07 -6.84 -7.03
C GLN A 211 7.56 -6.52 -7.11
N PRO A 212 7.05 -6.06 -8.26
CA PRO A 212 5.64 -5.71 -8.44
C PRO A 212 4.72 -6.93 -8.29
N GLU A 213 5.25 -8.14 -8.53
CA GLU A 213 4.51 -9.38 -8.47
C GLU A 213 3.80 -9.56 -7.11
N GLY A 214 2.54 -9.97 -7.17
CA GLY A 214 1.75 -10.29 -5.97
C GLY A 214 1.81 -11.79 -5.74
N VAL A 215 2.13 -12.22 -4.54
CA VAL A 215 2.04 -13.63 -4.17
C VAL A 215 0.63 -13.90 -3.67
N LEU A 216 -0.02 -14.91 -4.25
CA LEU A 216 -1.35 -15.38 -3.86
C LEU A 216 -1.25 -16.85 -3.48
N ARG A 217 -1.94 -17.23 -2.40
CA ARG A 217 -1.99 -18.62 -1.93
C ARG A 217 -3.08 -19.44 -2.62
N ASN A 218 -4.01 -18.80 -3.30
CA ASN A 218 -5.10 -19.49 -3.97
C ASN A 218 -5.62 -18.66 -5.16
N VAL A 219 -5.73 -19.30 -6.33
CA VAL A 219 -6.25 -18.71 -7.57
C VAL A 219 -7.62 -19.29 -7.96
N THR A 220 -8.17 -20.25 -7.20
CA THR A 220 -9.47 -20.86 -7.53
C THR A 220 -10.68 -19.94 -7.36
N ASN A 221 -10.57 -18.88 -6.54
CA ASN A 221 -11.67 -17.96 -6.25
C ASN A 221 -11.37 -16.53 -6.74
N LEU A 222 -11.14 -16.37 -8.05
CA LEU A 222 -11.01 -15.04 -8.65
C LEU A 222 -12.37 -14.34 -8.72
N THR A 223 -12.39 -13.03 -8.45
CA THR A 223 -13.59 -12.24 -8.70
C THR A 223 -13.91 -12.24 -10.20
N PRO A 224 -15.18 -12.11 -10.62
CA PRO A 224 -15.53 -12.07 -12.05
C PRO A 224 -14.74 -11.03 -12.85
N ALA A 225 -14.51 -9.85 -12.26
CA ALA A 225 -13.67 -8.81 -12.87
C ALA A 225 -12.21 -9.27 -13.03
N THR A 226 -11.63 -9.94 -12.03
CA THR A 226 -10.25 -10.45 -12.13
C THR A 226 -10.17 -11.56 -13.16
N GLN A 227 -11.13 -12.48 -13.20
CA GLN A 227 -11.20 -13.54 -14.20
C GLN A 227 -11.26 -12.94 -15.60
N ARG A 228 -12.10 -11.93 -15.83
CA ARG A 228 -12.21 -11.25 -17.12
C ARG A 228 -10.89 -10.59 -17.55
N LEU A 229 -10.15 -9.99 -16.62
CA LEU A 229 -8.82 -9.43 -16.90
C LEU A 229 -7.79 -10.51 -17.27
N VAL A 230 -7.92 -11.72 -16.74
CA VAL A 230 -7.10 -12.89 -17.15
C VAL A 230 -7.49 -13.35 -18.54
N ASP A 231 -8.78 -13.49 -18.81
CA ASP A 231 -9.30 -13.97 -20.11
C ASP A 231 -8.88 -13.02 -21.24
N LEU A 232 -8.80 -11.71 -20.97
CA LEU A 232 -8.32 -10.69 -21.90
C LEU A 232 -6.78 -10.61 -21.99
N GLY A 233 -6.06 -11.42 -21.19
CA GLY A 233 -4.60 -11.45 -21.16
C GLY A 233 -3.97 -10.18 -20.60
N LEU A 234 -4.67 -9.43 -19.76
CA LEU A 234 -4.16 -8.21 -19.10
C LEU A 234 -3.42 -8.53 -17.81
N ILE A 235 -3.79 -9.64 -17.17
CA ILE A 235 -3.16 -10.17 -15.97
C ILE A 235 -2.83 -11.63 -16.22
N GLU A 236 -1.66 -12.07 -15.77
CA GLU A 236 -1.26 -13.47 -15.80
C GLU A 236 -0.94 -13.97 -14.39
N PHE A 237 -1.19 -15.26 -14.18
CA PHE A 237 -0.84 -15.99 -12.98
C PHE A 237 0.20 -17.05 -13.34
N THR A 238 1.38 -16.95 -12.75
CA THR A 238 2.46 -17.91 -12.93
C THR A 238 2.61 -18.71 -11.65
N GLU A 239 2.63 -20.03 -11.76
CA GLU A 239 2.86 -20.89 -10.60
C GLU A 239 4.31 -20.72 -10.13
N ARG A 240 4.50 -20.42 -8.83
CA ARG A 240 5.83 -20.31 -8.24
C ARG A 240 6.30 -21.69 -7.83
N THR A 241 7.44 -22.11 -8.36
CA THR A 241 8.03 -23.42 -8.10
C THR A 241 8.43 -23.54 -6.62
N ARG A 242 7.52 -24.11 -5.83
CA ARG A 242 7.63 -24.48 -4.39
C ARG A 242 7.75 -23.32 -3.38
N PRO A 243 7.04 -23.40 -2.24
CA PRO A 243 6.06 -24.43 -1.85
C PRO A 243 4.75 -24.34 -2.67
N ALA A 244 4.14 -25.52 -2.91
CA ALA A 244 3.25 -25.88 -4.02
C ALA A 244 1.85 -25.21 -4.10
N GLU A 245 1.67 -24.03 -3.51
CA GLU A 245 0.37 -23.33 -3.52
C GLU A 245 0.52 -21.82 -3.75
N THR A 246 1.71 -21.37 -4.14
CA THR A 246 1.94 -19.94 -4.36
C THR A 246 1.94 -19.59 -5.83
N TRP A 247 1.06 -18.68 -6.21
CA TRP A 247 0.97 -18.11 -7.54
C TRP A 247 1.52 -16.69 -7.51
N THR A 248 2.31 -16.32 -8.50
CA THR A 248 2.68 -14.94 -8.74
C THR A 248 1.72 -14.33 -9.75
N ARG A 249 1.15 -13.19 -9.41
CA ARG A 249 0.30 -12.40 -10.29
C ARG A 249 1.10 -11.23 -10.85
N ARG A 250 1.08 -11.08 -12.17
CA ARG A 250 1.74 -9.99 -12.90
C ARG A 250 0.78 -9.33 -13.90
N ILE A 251 0.88 -8.01 -14.06
CA ILE A 251 0.24 -7.30 -15.18
C ILE A 251 1.07 -7.55 -16.43
N THR A 252 0.43 -8.03 -17.51
CA THR A 252 1.12 -8.34 -18.77
C THR A 252 1.55 -7.06 -19.49
N PRO A 253 2.42 -7.14 -20.53
CA PRO A 253 2.77 -5.98 -21.34
C PRO A 253 1.54 -5.28 -21.95
N LEU A 254 0.53 -6.04 -22.38
CA LEU A 254 -0.74 -5.49 -22.86
C LEU A 254 -1.51 -4.78 -21.74
N GLY A 255 -1.57 -5.39 -20.55
CA GLY A 255 -2.15 -4.78 -19.35
C GLY A 255 -1.54 -3.42 -19.01
N TRP A 256 -0.21 -3.29 -19.09
CA TRP A 256 0.47 -2.01 -18.89
C TRP A 256 0.14 -0.98 -19.97
N LYS A 257 0.01 -1.38 -21.24
CA LYS A 257 -0.46 -0.48 -22.31
C LYS A 257 -1.88 0.04 -22.04
N VAL A 258 -2.79 -0.83 -21.56
CA VAL A 258 -4.14 -0.43 -21.14
C VAL A 258 -4.10 0.55 -19.96
N VAL A 259 -3.27 0.26 -18.95
CA VAL A 259 -3.08 1.13 -17.78
C VAL A 259 -2.55 2.51 -18.16
N ARG A 260 -1.72 2.62 -19.20
CA ARG A 260 -1.23 3.91 -19.69
C ARG A 260 -2.35 4.82 -20.21
N PHE A 261 -3.48 4.30 -20.70
CA PHE A 261 -4.64 5.13 -21.02
C PHE A 261 -5.36 5.66 -19.77
N LEU A 262 -5.23 4.98 -18.63
CA LEU A 262 -5.81 5.41 -17.36
C LEU A 262 -4.93 6.43 -16.62
N LEU A 263 -3.61 6.25 -16.68
CA LEU A 263 -2.65 6.99 -15.86
C LEU A 263 -1.80 7.99 -16.64
N GLY A 264 -1.62 7.76 -17.94
CA GLY A 264 -0.78 8.55 -18.81
C GLY A 264 -1.40 9.91 -19.10
N ARG A 265 -0.53 10.89 -19.36
CA ARG A 265 -0.94 12.21 -19.85
C ARG A 265 -0.72 12.26 -21.36
N GLY A 266 -1.69 12.80 -22.10
CA GLY A 266 -1.57 13.02 -23.54
C GLY A 266 -2.93 13.15 -24.22
N ASP A 267 -2.90 13.46 -25.51
CA ASP A 267 -4.09 13.54 -26.35
C ASP A 267 -4.48 12.14 -26.87
N MET A 268 -5.74 11.73 -26.63
CA MET A 268 -6.29 10.46 -27.11
C MET A 268 -6.81 10.53 -28.55
N SER A 269 -6.78 11.69 -29.20
CA SER A 269 -7.27 11.88 -30.57
C SER A 269 -6.66 10.92 -31.59
N ALA A 270 -5.40 10.50 -31.37
CA ALA A 270 -4.69 9.54 -32.20
C ALA A 270 -5.32 8.12 -32.22
N PHE A 271 -6.20 7.81 -31.28
CA PHE A 271 -6.84 6.49 -31.13
C PHE A 271 -8.32 6.49 -31.49
N THR A 272 -8.93 7.66 -31.69
CA THR A 272 -10.36 7.81 -31.97
C THR A 272 -10.69 7.94 -33.47
N GLY A 273 -9.66 7.87 -34.34
CA GLY A 273 -9.79 8.00 -35.79
C GLY A 273 -10.22 6.73 -36.51
#